data_AF-A0A7Z0HUN9-F1
#
_entry.id   AF-A0A7Z0HUN9-F1
#
_cell.length_a   1.000
_cell.length_b   1.000
_cell.length_c   1.000
_cell.angle_alpha   90.00
_cell.angle_beta   90.00
_cell.angle_gamma   90.00
#
_symmetry.space_group_name_H-M   'P 1'
#
loop_
_entity.id
_entity.type
_entity.pdbx_description
1 polymer ?
#
loop_
_entity_poly.entity_id
_entity_poly.type
_entity_poly.pdbx_seq_one_letter_code
_entity_poly.pdbx_strand_id
1 'polypeptide(L)'
;MDINTKTVVYVNNLFEQMLVYDDTKEIENERLKNALTGIKKISNNFHSAVGIVIYQLNDEKCSLIGKMFIKEEATFDFLLNSYELEDPSYLKFRDSVILSLAQRQYINESNQKAEKASKRVLKNLKKIKSTKTGIYSDLIAILGIFTAITFATFGATSMLSSVFSHVSNVTVSNLGFIFITAGVYLVCLYALIAVMFVGIHKIIHSEDINKHNGKYDYHFSENVTAPIVLFSLLLIIFGFVIITVN
;
A
#
# COMPACT_ATOMS: atom_id res chain seq x y z
N MET A 1 -35.60 -33.97 -12.11
CA MET A 1 -35.93 -33.00 -11.05
C MET A 1 -36.01 -33.79 -9.74
N ASP A 2 -34.84 -34.17 -9.22
CA ASP A 2 -34.13 -33.41 -8.19
C ASP A 2 -34.55 -33.86 -6.79
N ILE A 3 -33.99 -35.01 -6.37
CA ILE A 3 -34.12 -35.55 -5.00
C ILE A 3 -33.48 -34.57 -3.99
N ASN A 4 -32.61 -33.66 -4.46
CA ASN A 4 -31.97 -32.67 -3.61
C ASN A 4 -32.91 -31.49 -3.29
N THR A 5 -33.71 -30.98 -4.25
CA THR A 5 -34.61 -29.83 -3.98
C THR A 5 -35.63 -30.13 -2.88
N LYS A 6 -36.29 -31.30 -2.91
CA LYS A 6 -37.33 -31.62 -1.91
C LYS A 6 -36.73 -31.71 -0.51
N THR A 7 -35.53 -32.27 -0.40
CA THR A 7 -34.80 -32.40 0.87
C THR A 7 -34.33 -31.03 1.36
N VAL A 8 -33.84 -30.17 0.47
CA VAL A 8 -33.45 -28.77 0.79
C VAL A 8 -34.64 -27.97 1.29
N VAL A 9 -35.79 -28.02 0.60
CA VAL A 9 -37.03 -27.33 1.02
C VAL A 9 -37.49 -27.84 2.38
N TYR A 10 -37.40 -29.15 2.61
CA TYR A 10 -37.74 -29.74 3.91
C TYR A 10 -36.83 -29.20 5.03
N VAL A 11 -35.51 -29.24 4.84
CA VAL A 11 -34.53 -28.76 5.82
C VAL A 11 -34.72 -27.26 6.08
N ASN A 12 -35.02 -26.48 5.05
CA ASN A 12 -35.31 -25.06 5.19
C ASN A 12 -36.57 -24.83 6.05
N ASN A 13 -37.66 -25.55 5.77
CA ASN A 13 -38.89 -25.46 6.58
C ASN A 13 -38.66 -25.91 8.02
N LEU A 14 -37.85 -26.95 8.23
CA LEU A 14 -37.48 -27.43 9.55
C LEU A 14 -36.72 -26.34 10.33
N PHE A 15 -35.75 -25.68 9.71
CA PHE A 15 -35.02 -24.58 10.36
C PHE A 15 -35.90 -23.37 10.64
N GLU A 16 -36.82 -23.01 9.74
CA GLU A 16 -37.79 -21.94 10.02
C GLU A 16 -38.69 -22.30 11.21
N GLN A 17 -39.10 -23.57 11.37
CA GLN A 17 -39.84 -23.99 12.56
C GLN A 17 -38.99 -24.00 13.83
N MET A 18 -37.71 -24.38 13.73
CA MET A 18 -36.77 -24.30 14.84
C MET A 18 -36.52 -22.86 15.29
N LEU A 19 -36.47 -21.91 14.36
CA LEU A 19 -36.27 -20.48 14.66
C LEU A 19 -37.48 -19.83 15.35
N VAL A 20 -38.68 -20.35 15.12
CA VAL A 20 -39.93 -19.84 15.70
C VAL A 20 -40.32 -20.61 16.98
N TYR A 21 -39.59 -21.66 17.35
CA TYR A 21 -39.91 -22.50 18.50
C TYR A 21 -40.01 -21.70 19.81
N ASP A 22 -41.15 -21.84 20.47
CA ASP A 22 -41.47 -21.27 21.78
C ASP A 22 -42.16 -22.35 22.63
N ASP A 23 -41.52 -22.74 23.73
CA ASP A 23 -42.00 -23.80 24.64
C ASP A 23 -43.38 -23.47 25.26
N THR A 24 -43.79 -22.20 25.24
CA THR A 24 -45.07 -21.77 25.79
C THR A 24 -46.25 -21.96 24.83
N LYS A 25 -45.99 -22.33 23.57
CA LYS A 25 -47.02 -22.43 22.51
C LYS A 25 -47.17 -23.84 21.96
N GLU A 26 -48.23 -24.50 22.40
CA GLU A 26 -48.58 -25.88 22.06
C GLU A 26 -48.66 -26.16 20.53
N ILE A 27 -49.18 -25.21 19.75
CA ILE A 27 -49.31 -25.34 18.29
C ILE A 27 -47.94 -25.33 17.58
N GLU A 28 -47.00 -24.52 18.06
CA GLU A 28 -45.65 -24.40 17.47
C GLU A 28 -44.81 -25.62 17.84
N ASN A 29 -44.97 -26.12 19.07
CA ASN A 29 -44.34 -27.33 19.57
C ASN A 29 -44.77 -28.59 18.78
N GLU A 30 -46.08 -28.80 18.55
CA GLU A 30 -46.58 -29.92 17.74
C GLU A 30 -46.13 -29.84 16.27
N ARG A 31 -46.01 -28.64 15.70
CA ARG A 31 -45.47 -28.47 14.33
C ARG A 31 -44.01 -28.90 14.26
N LEU A 32 -43.19 -28.46 15.20
CA LEU A 32 -41.78 -28.82 15.27
C LEU A 32 -41.60 -30.32 15.47
N LYS A 33 -42.37 -30.95 16.37
CA LYS A 33 -42.36 -32.40 16.58
C LYS A 33 -42.65 -33.17 15.29
N ASN A 34 -43.69 -32.76 14.55
CA ASN A 34 -44.03 -33.35 13.26
C ASN A 34 -42.91 -33.16 12.20
N ALA A 35 -42.25 -32.00 12.19
CA ALA A 35 -41.11 -31.76 11.31
C ALA A 35 -39.83 -32.48 11.76
N LEU A 36 -39.66 -32.80 13.04
CA LEU A 36 -38.54 -33.63 13.49
C LEU A 36 -38.77 -35.09 13.09
N THR A 37 -39.96 -35.65 13.29
CA THR A 37 -40.24 -37.06 12.93
C THR A 37 -40.02 -37.37 11.45
N GLY A 38 -40.24 -36.41 10.56
CA GLY A 38 -40.01 -36.58 9.12
C GLY A 38 -38.52 -36.64 8.71
N ILE A 39 -37.58 -36.29 9.60
CA ILE A 39 -36.13 -36.43 9.36
C ILE A 39 -35.79 -37.88 9.00
N LYS A 40 -36.43 -38.87 9.63
CA LYS A 40 -36.23 -40.29 9.33
C LYS A 40 -36.49 -40.64 7.86
N LYS A 41 -37.40 -39.92 7.19
CA LYS A 41 -37.82 -40.17 5.80
C LYS A 41 -36.82 -39.66 4.75
N ILE A 42 -35.87 -38.81 5.13
CA ILE A 42 -34.93 -38.13 4.22
C ILE A 42 -33.46 -38.48 4.49
N SER A 43 -33.21 -39.63 5.13
CA SER A 43 -31.94 -39.95 5.79
C SER A 43 -30.69 -40.10 4.90
N ASN A 44 -30.86 -40.26 3.60
CA ASN A 44 -29.75 -40.56 2.68
C ASN A 44 -28.96 -39.32 2.18
N ASN A 45 -29.48 -38.09 2.32
CA ASN A 45 -28.88 -36.88 1.69
C ASN A 45 -28.74 -35.66 2.63
N PHE A 46 -28.64 -35.87 3.95
CA PHE A 46 -28.62 -34.76 4.93
C PHE A 46 -27.52 -33.74 4.68
N HIS A 47 -26.29 -34.20 4.48
CA HIS A 47 -25.14 -33.30 4.52
C HIS A 47 -25.18 -32.25 3.40
N SER A 48 -25.56 -32.64 2.19
CA SER A 48 -25.65 -31.69 1.07
C SER A 48 -26.78 -30.68 1.28
N ALA A 49 -27.97 -31.15 1.70
CA ALA A 49 -29.12 -30.28 1.89
C ALA A 49 -28.93 -29.30 3.05
N VAL A 50 -28.41 -29.77 4.18
CA VAL A 50 -28.09 -28.96 5.37
C VAL A 50 -27.03 -27.91 5.05
N GLY A 51 -25.99 -28.30 4.32
CA GLY A 51 -24.97 -27.37 3.84
C GLY A 51 -25.60 -26.24 3.01
N ILE A 52 -26.35 -26.57 1.96
CA ILE A 52 -26.99 -25.58 1.07
C ILE A 52 -27.80 -24.57 1.88
N VAL A 53 -28.66 -25.04 2.79
CA VAL A 53 -29.51 -24.15 3.60
C VAL A 53 -28.66 -23.28 4.52
N ILE A 54 -27.67 -23.86 5.23
CA ILE A 54 -26.79 -23.10 6.14
C ILE A 54 -26.02 -22.03 5.38
N TYR A 55 -25.55 -22.27 4.16
CA TYR A 55 -24.86 -21.22 3.38
C TYR A 55 -25.79 -20.10 2.89
N GLN A 56 -27.10 -20.34 2.81
CA GLN A 56 -28.09 -19.36 2.37
C GLN A 56 -28.67 -18.52 3.51
N LEU A 57 -28.55 -18.97 4.76
CA LEU A 57 -29.02 -18.21 5.93
C LEU A 57 -28.23 -16.91 6.10
N ASN A 58 -28.88 -15.85 6.59
CA ASN A 58 -28.16 -14.68 7.08
C ASN A 58 -27.37 -15.03 8.37
N ASP A 59 -26.42 -14.17 8.77
CA ASP A 59 -25.55 -14.46 9.91
C ASP A 59 -26.34 -14.56 11.24
N GLU A 60 -27.43 -13.80 11.37
CA GLU A 60 -28.32 -13.82 12.55
C GLU A 60 -29.05 -15.17 12.71
N LYS A 61 -29.77 -15.62 11.68
CA LYS A 61 -30.46 -16.93 11.70
C LYS A 61 -29.46 -18.08 11.85
N CYS A 62 -28.28 -17.96 11.22
CA CYS A 62 -27.21 -18.95 11.37
C CYS A 62 -26.71 -19.05 12.82
N SER A 63 -26.61 -17.92 13.53
CA SER A 63 -26.22 -17.90 14.94
C SER A 63 -27.30 -18.53 15.83
N LEU A 64 -28.57 -18.22 15.60
CA LEU A 64 -29.69 -18.81 16.34
C LEU A 64 -29.78 -20.33 16.15
N ILE A 65 -29.68 -20.81 14.90
CA ILE A 65 -29.59 -22.25 14.63
C ILE A 65 -28.34 -22.84 15.30
N GLY A 66 -27.19 -22.15 15.23
CA GLY A 66 -25.97 -22.64 15.90
C GLY A 66 -26.17 -22.90 17.39
N LYS A 67 -26.81 -21.97 18.11
CA LYS A 67 -27.10 -22.11 19.54
C LYS A 67 -27.88 -23.38 19.88
N MET A 68 -28.88 -23.72 19.07
CA MET A 68 -29.71 -24.92 19.29
C MET A 68 -28.93 -26.25 19.19
N PHE A 69 -27.81 -26.28 18.45
CA PHE A 69 -27.06 -27.51 18.14
C PHE A 69 -25.69 -27.58 18.83
N ILE A 70 -25.20 -26.48 19.40
CA ILE A 70 -23.91 -26.44 20.11
C ILE A 70 -24.07 -27.04 21.52
N LYS A 71 -23.07 -27.82 21.92
CA LYS A 71 -23.05 -28.65 23.14
C LYS A 71 -23.32 -27.91 24.46
N GLU A 72 -23.13 -26.59 24.50
CA GLU A 72 -23.28 -25.78 25.72
C GLU A 72 -24.74 -25.53 26.09
N GLU A 73 -25.68 -25.56 25.13
CA GLU A 73 -27.11 -25.35 25.41
C GLU A 73 -27.93 -26.65 25.36
N ALA A 74 -27.41 -27.73 24.75
CA ALA A 74 -28.03 -29.08 24.66
C ALA A 74 -29.51 -29.10 24.18
N THR A 75 -29.99 -28.02 23.57
CA THR A 75 -31.41 -27.79 23.25
C THR A 75 -31.96 -28.80 22.26
N PHE A 76 -31.20 -29.15 21.21
CA PHE A 76 -31.63 -30.14 20.23
C PHE A 76 -31.73 -31.56 20.83
N ASP A 77 -30.74 -31.97 21.63
CA ASP A 77 -30.76 -33.28 22.28
C ASP A 77 -31.88 -33.34 23.35
N PHE A 78 -32.15 -32.23 24.06
CA PHE A 78 -33.29 -32.09 24.97
C PHE A 78 -34.63 -32.23 24.24
N LEU A 79 -34.81 -31.56 23.10
CA LEU A 79 -36.02 -31.66 22.27
C LEU A 79 -36.28 -33.07 21.77
N LEU A 80 -35.23 -33.79 21.36
CA LEU A 80 -35.38 -35.19 20.94
C LEU A 80 -35.86 -36.07 22.10
N ASN A 81 -35.30 -35.87 23.29
CA ASN A 81 -35.69 -36.60 24.49
C ASN A 81 -37.12 -36.26 24.94
N SER A 82 -37.52 -34.98 24.91
CA SER A 82 -38.89 -34.55 25.28
C SER A 82 -39.96 -35.11 24.36
N TYR A 83 -39.61 -35.37 23.10
CA TYR A 83 -40.51 -35.98 22.12
C TYR A 83 -40.38 -37.50 22.01
N GLU A 84 -39.56 -38.13 22.85
CA GLU A 84 -39.29 -39.58 22.83
C GLU A 84 -38.81 -40.06 21.44
N LEU A 85 -38.01 -39.22 20.76
CA LEU A 85 -37.52 -39.47 19.40
C LEU A 85 -36.13 -40.10 19.41
N GLU A 86 -36.09 -41.42 19.35
CA GLU A 86 -34.84 -42.18 19.22
C GLU A 86 -34.65 -42.68 17.77
N ASP A 87 -33.60 -42.21 17.10
CA ASP A 87 -33.15 -42.68 15.78
C ASP A 87 -31.71 -42.22 15.47
N PRO A 88 -30.86 -43.07 14.90
CA PRO A 88 -29.52 -42.67 14.45
C PRO A 88 -29.55 -41.56 13.36
N SER A 89 -30.66 -41.37 12.66
CA SER A 89 -30.83 -40.29 11.68
C SER A 89 -30.76 -38.90 12.31
N TYR A 90 -31.20 -38.73 13.57
CA TYR A 90 -31.15 -37.44 14.27
C TYR A 90 -29.71 -37.05 14.63
N LEU A 91 -28.91 -38.03 15.07
CA LEU A 91 -27.48 -37.86 15.31
C LEU A 91 -26.76 -37.43 14.02
N LYS A 92 -27.02 -38.14 12.91
CA LYS A 92 -26.46 -37.78 11.59
C LYS A 92 -26.85 -36.38 11.13
N PHE A 93 -28.10 -35.99 11.37
CA PHE A 93 -28.59 -34.65 11.06
C PHE A 93 -27.85 -33.60 11.88
N ARG A 94 -27.79 -33.77 13.22
CA ARG A 94 -27.05 -32.88 14.12
C ARG A 94 -25.60 -32.72 13.69
N ASP A 95 -24.90 -33.82 13.41
CA ASP A 95 -23.51 -33.78 13.00
C ASP A 95 -23.33 -33.05 11.65
N SER A 96 -24.29 -33.21 10.73
CA SER A 96 -24.31 -32.47 9.45
C SER A 96 -24.48 -30.96 9.65
N VAL A 97 -25.33 -30.55 10.61
CA VAL A 97 -25.55 -29.14 10.96
C VAL A 97 -24.28 -28.54 11.55
N ILE A 98 -23.73 -29.19 12.58
CA ILE A 98 -22.50 -28.73 13.27
C ILE A 98 -21.35 -28.59 12.27
N LEU A 99 -21.14 -29.60 11.42
CA LEU A 99 -20.07 -29.58 10.42
C LEU A 99 -20.26 -28.44 9.41
N SER A 100 -21.49 -28.22 8.92
CA SER A 100 -21.78 -27.16 7.96
C SER A 100 -21.62 -25.76 8.57
N LEU A 101 -21.99 -25.57 9.85
CA LEU A 101 -21.76 -24.33 10.60
C LEU A 101 -20.26 -24.05 10.74
N ALA A 102 -19.48 -25.04 11.16
CA ALA A 102 -18.03 -24.92 11.30
C ALA A 102 -17.35 -24.59 9.96
N GLN A 103 -17.78 -25.23 8.87
CA GLN A 103 -17.28 -24.96 7.52
C GLN A 103 -17.61 -23.53 7.07
N ARG A 104 -18.85 -23.07 7.28
CA ARG A 104 -19.24 -21.69 6.94
C ARG A 104 -18.40 -20.67 7.71
N GLN A 105 -18.20 -20.88 9.00
CA GLN A 105 -17.37 -19.99 9.82
C GLN A 105 -15.93 -19.94 9.29
N TYR A 106 -15.32 -21.09 9.04
CA TYR A 106 -13.96 -21.17 8.51
C TYR A 106 -13.81 -20.44 7.16
N ILE A 107 -14.77 -20.61 6.25
CA ILE A 107 -14.78 -19.93 4.94
C ILE A 107 -14.91 -18.42 5.13
N ASN A 108 -15.80 -17.95 6.00
CA ASN A 108 -15.98 -16.52 6.26
C ASN A 108 -14.70 -15.90 6.85
N GLU A 109 -14.06 -16.55 7.81
CA GLU A 109 -12.78 -16.08 8.36
C GLU A 109 -11.66 -16.07 7.32
N SER A 110 -11.60 -17.09 6.47
CA SER A 110 -10.62 -17.18 5.38
C SER A 110 -10.82 -16.05 4.36
N ASN A 111 -12.06 -15.80 3.95
CA ASN A 111 -12.42 -14.72 3.04
C ASN A 111 -12.07 -13.35 3.61
N GLN A 112 -12.34 -13.11 4.90
CA GLN A 112 -11.94 -11.86 5.57
C GLN A 112 -10.42 -11.68 5.61
N LYS A 113 -9.66 -12.75 5.86
CA LYS A 113 -8.19 -12.72 5.82
C LYS A 113 -7.68 -12.42 4.40
N ALA A 114 -8.25 -13.06 3.39
CA ALA A 114 -7.93 -12.83 1.98
C ALA A 114 -8.24 -11.39 1.54
N GLU A 115 -9.40 -10.84 1.94
CA GLU A 115 -9.79 -9.47 1.63
C GLU A 115 -8.83 -8.45 2.29
N LYS A 116 -8.47 -8.67 3.56
CA LYS A 116 -7.48 -7.83 4.26
C LYS A 116 -6.11 -7.89 3.59
N ALA A 117 -5.65 -9.08 3.16
CA ALA A 117 -4.42 -9.24 2.43
C ALA A 117 -4.46 -8.52 1.07
N SER A 118 -5.54 -8.69 0.30
CA SER A 118 -5.75 -8.02 -0.98
C SER A 118 -5.75 -6.48 -0.83
N LYS A 119 -6.45 -5.94 0.18
CA LYS A 119 -6.42 -4.50 0.49
C LYS A 119 -5.02 -4.00 0.83
N ARG A 120 -4.21 -4.77 1.55
CA ARG A 120 -2.80 -4.43 1.85
C ARG A 120 -1.95 -4.42 0.58
N VAL A 121 -2.09 -5.43 -0.28
CA VAL A 121 -1.40 -5.50 -1.58
C VAL A 121 -1.76 -4.29 -2.44
N LEU A 122 -3.03 -3.94 -2.55
CA LEU A 122 -3.47 -2.79 -3.34
C LEU A 122 -2.90 -1.47 -2.81
N LYS A 123 -2.85 -1.29 -1.48
CA LYS A 123 -2.21 -0.11 -0.86
C LYS A 123 -0.71 -0.06 -1.16
N ASN A 124 -0.02 -1.19 -1.05
CA ASN A 124 1.42 -1.27 -1.35
C ASN A 124 1.70 -1.00 -2.82
N LEU A 125 0.90 -1.53 -3.74
CA LEU A 125 1.00 -1.25 -5.18
C LEU A 125 0.77 0.23 -5.50
N LYS A 126 -0.21 0.88 -4.86
CA LYS A 126 -0.42 2.32 -5.01
C LYS A 126 0.80 3.12 -4.55
N LYS A 127 1.39 2.78 -3.39
CA LYS A 127 2.63 3.40 -2.89
C LYS A 127 3.81 3.18 -3.84
N ILE A 128 4.01 1.95 -4.32
CA ILE A 128 5.07 1.64 -5.27
C ILE A 128 4.88 2.42 -6.57
N LYS A 129 3.64 2.53 -7.07
CA LYS A 129 3.33 3.30 -8.28
C LYS A 129 3.67 4.78 -8.09
N SER A 130 3.25 5.39 -6.98
CA SER A 130 3.57 6.80 -6.70
C SER A 130 5.08 7.01 -6.53
N THR A 131 5.78 6.12 -5.83
CA THR A 131 7.25 6.18 -5.69
C THR A 131 7.95 6.04 -7.04
N LYS A 132 7.53 5.10 -7.90
CA LYS A 132 8.09 4.98 -9.25
C LYS A 132 7.91 6.25 -10.07
N THR A 133 6.71 6.84 -10.06
CA THR A 133 6.44 8.09 -10.77
C THR A 133 7.30 9.25 -10.23
N GLY A 134 7.47 9.36 -8.91
CA GLY A 134 8.38 10.33 -8.30
C GLY A 134 9.82 10.17 -8.79
N ILE A 135 10.35 8.94 -8.74
CA ILE A 135 11.72 8.65 -9.20
C ILE A 135 11.93 9.04 -10.67
N TYR A 136 10.97 8.76 -11.56
CA TYR A 136 11.11 9.18 -12.97
C TYR A 136 11.17 10.70 -13.12
N SER A 137 10.34 11.43 -12.37
CA SER A 137 10.38 12.89 -12.36
C SER A 137 11.74 13.40 -11.87
N ASP A 138 12.26 12.84 -10.77
CA ASP A 138 13.56 13.21 -10.21
C ASP A 138 14.71 12.92 -11.17
N LEU A 139 14.68 11.75 -11.85
CA LEU A 139 15.68 11.38 -12.85
C LEU A 139 15.67 12.34 -14.05
N ILE A 140 14.49 12.72 -14.56
CA ILE A 140 14.38 13.70 -15.65
C ILE A 140 14.95 15.05 -15.22
N ALA A 141 14.67 15.47 -13.98
CA ALA A 141 15.20 16.71 -13.44
C ALA A 141 16.74 16.69 -13.28
N ILE A 142 17.29 15.61 -12.72
CA ILE A 142 18.74 15.41 -12.58
C ILE A 142 19.40 15.36 -13.96
N LEU A 143 18.78 14.70 -14.94
CA LEU A 143 19.29 14.65 -16.32
C LEU A 143 19.32 16.03 -16.97
N GLY A 144 18.27 16.84 -16.76
CA GLY A 144 18.21 18.22 -17.21
C GLY A 144 19.32 19.10 -16.60
N ILE A 145 19.54 18.97 -15.28
CA ILE A 145 20.64 19.64 -14.57
C ILE A 145 22.01 19.22 -15.12
N PHE A 146 22.24 17.92 -15.27
CA PHE A 146 23.51 17.40 -15.77
C PHE A 146 23.80 17.87 -17.20
N THR A 147 22.76 17.95 -18.03
CA THR A 147 22.85 18.46 -19.39
C THR A 147 23.19 19.95 -19.41
N ALA A 148 22.54 20.76 -18.57
CA ALA A 148 22.85 22.18 -18.43
C ALA A 148 24.29 22.42 -17.97
N ILE A 149 24.76 21.65 -16.98
CA ILE A 149 26.16 21.70 -16.50
C ILE A 149 27.13 21.34 -17.62
N THR A 150 26.83 20.29 -18.39
CA THR A 150 27.70 19.84 -19.48
C THR A 150 27.82 20.91 -20.57
N PHE A 151 26.70 21.51 -20.99
CA PHE A 151 26.71 22.59 -21.97
C PHE A 151 27.42 23.86 -21.45
N ALA A 152 27.18 24.24 -20.21
CA ALA A 152 27.87 25.38 -19.59
C ALA A 152 29.38 25.13 -19.49
N THR A 153 29.80 23.92 -19.07
CA THR A 153 31.22 23.57 -18.90
C THR A 153 31.93 23.49 -20.24
N PHE A 154 31.33 22.88 -21.25
CA PHE A 154 31.92 22.85 -22.60
C PHE A 154 32.00 24.23 -23.22
N GLY A 155 30.96 25.06 -23.11
CA GLY A 155 31.01 26.46 -23.58
C GLY A 155 32.09 27.27 -22.86
N ALA A 156 32.19 27.13 -21.54
CA ALA A 156 33.20 27.82 -20.72
C ALA A 156 34.61 27.35 -21.07
N THR A 157 34.83 26.05 -21.28
CA THR A 157 36.14 25.49 -21.65
C THR A 157 36.56 25.94 -23.05
N SER A 158 35.64 25.99 -24.02
CA SER A 158 35.91 26.50 -25.37
C SER A 158 36.30 27.98 -25.36
N MET A 159 35.61 28.80 -24.55
CA MET A 159 35.95 30.22 -24.38
C MET A 159 37.34 30.38 -23.74
N LEU A 160 37.63 29.60 -22.68
CA LEU A 160 38.94 29.62 -22.02
C LEU A 160 40.06 29.21 -22.97
N SER A 161 39.85 28.17 -23.78
CA SER A 161 40.77 27.74 -24.83
C SER A 161 41.05 28.85 -25.86
N SER A 162 40.01 29.59 -26.27
CA SER A 162 40.15 30.73 -27.17
C SER A 162 40.95 31.88 -26.55
N VAL A 163 40.78 32.17 -25.26
CA VAL A 163 41.59 33.19 -24.57
C VAL A 163 43.05 32.77 -24.52
N PHE A 164 43.34 31.51 -24.18
CA PHE A 164 44.71 31.01 -24.15
C PHE A 164 45.39 30.99 -25.52
N SER A 165 44.65 30.73 -26.61
CA SER A 165 45.22 30.71 -27.96
C SER A 165 45.59 32.11 -28.48
N HIS A 166 44.96 33.17 -27.99
CA HIS A 166 45.29 34.56 -28.34
C HIS A 166 46.51 35.12 -27.58
N VAL A 167 47.02 34.42 -26.55
CA VAL A 167 48.17 34.86 -25.73
C VAL A 167 49.50 34.22 -26.19
N SER A 168 49.58 33.75 -27.43
CA SER A 168 50.78 33.09 -27.98
C SER A 168 52.05 33.96 -28.01
N ASN A 169 51.93 35.29 -27.90
CA ASN A 169 53.06 36.20 -27.63
C ASN A 169 53.05 36.62 -26.16
N VAL A 170 53.94 36.02 -25.36
CA VAL A 170 54.01 36.20 -23.91
C VAL A 170 54.71 37.50 -23.55
N THR A 171 54.00 38.62 -23.65
CA THR A 171 54.39 39.87 -22.97
C THR A 171 53.89 39.82 -21.53
N VAL A 172 54.62 40.41 -20.57
CA VAL A 172 54.25 40.42 -19.13
C VAL A 172 52.82 40.96 -18.91
N SER A 173 52.39 41.92 -19.73
CA SER A 173 51.02 42.43 -19.72
C SER A 173 49.96 41.37 -20.08
N ASN A 174 50.24 40.46 -21.02
CA ASN A 174 49.31 39.39 -21.41
C ASN A 174 49.20 38.30 -20.33
N LEU A 175 50.27 38.10 -19.55
CA LEU A 175 50.28 37.19 -18.41
C LEU A 175 49.31 37.66 -17.31
N GLY A 176 49.27 38.97 -17.04
CA GLY A 176 48.32 39.56 -16.09
C GLY A 176 46.86 39.37 -16.52
N PHE A 177 46.56 39.51 -17.82
CA PHE A 177 45.22 39.24 -18.38
C PHE A 177 44.78 37.78 -18.21
N ILE A 178 45.71 36.82 -18.32
CA ILE A 178 45.42 35.40 -18.06
C ILE A 178 45.00 35.19 -16.61
N PHE A 179 45.73 35.75 -15.65
CA PHE A 179 45.43 35.56 -14.21
C PHE A 179 44.07 36.15 -13.83
N ILE A 180 43.72 37.33 -14.35
CA ILE A 180 42.40 37.94 -14.14
C ILE A 180 41.31 37.05 -14.74
N THR A 181 41.49 36.58 -15.98
CA THR A 181 40.51 35.72 -16.66
C THR A 181 40.32 34.39 -15.93
N ALA A 182 41.40 33.78 -15.44
CA ALA A 182 41.35 32.54 -14.66
C ALA A 182 40.64 32.73 -13.30
N GLY A 183 40.86 33.85 -12.63
CA GLY A 183 40.16 34.20 -11.38
C GLY A 183 38.66 34.35 -11.58
N VAL A 184 38.23 35.12 -12.58
CA VAL A 184 36.81 35.30 -12.94
C VAL A 184 36.16 33.97 -13.35
N TYR A 185 36.89 33.16 -14.12
CA TYR A 185 36.43 31.82 -14.51
C TYR A 185 36.16 30.92 -13.31
N LEU A 186 37.06 30.91 -12.31
CA LEU A 186 36.90 30.12 -11.10
C LEU A 186 35.63 30.50 -10.30
N VAL A 187 35.35 31.80 -10.13
CA VAL A 187 34.14 32.27 -9.43
C VAL A 187 32.88 31.86 -10.18
N CYS A 188 32.87 32.05 -11.50
CA CYS A 188 31.72 31.73 -12.32
C CYS A 188 31.40 30.23 -12.29
N LEU A 189 32.44 29.39 -12.41
CA LEU A 189 32.31 27.94 -12.34
C LEU A 189 31.85 27.48 -10.94
N TYR A 190 32.36 28.09 -9.87
CA TYR A 190 31.91 27.83 -8.52
C TYR A 190 30.43 28.22 -8.31
N ALA A 191 30.03 29.41 -8.76
CA ALA A 191 28.66 29.89 -8.67
C ALA A 191 27.68 28.98 -9.45
N LEU A 192 28.09 28.50 -10.62
CA LEU A 192 27.33 27.53 -11.41
C LEU A 192 27.10 26.23 -10.61
N ILE A 193 28.17 25.64 -10.05
CA ILE A 193 28.09 24.41 -9.25
C ILE A 193 27.20 24.64 -8.01
N ALA A 194 27.37 25.77 -7.32
CA ALA A 194 26.60 26.14 -6.14
C ALA A 194 25.09 26.21 -6.44
N VAL A 195 24.69 26.92 -7.51
CA VAL A 195 23.28 27.02 -7.94
C VAL A 195 22.72 25.64 -8.33
N MET A 196 23.52 24.77 -8.93
CA MET A 196 23.10 23.42 -9.31
C MET A 196 22.91 22.50 -8.10
N PHE A 197 23.79 22.57 -7.09
CA PHE A 197 23.59 21.83 -5.85
C PHE A 197 22.31 22.28 -5.12
N VAL A 198 22.03 23.59 -5.10
CA VAL A 198 20.75 24.13 -4.60
C VAL A 198 19.58 23.60 -5.43
N GLY A 199 19.71 23.58 -6.76
CA GLY A 199 18.71 23.05 -7.68
C GLY A 199 18.38 21.57 -7.41
N ILE A 200 19.41 20.72 -7.29
CA ILE A 200 19.28 19.29 -6.98
C ILE A 200 18.64 19.11 -5.60
N HIS A 201 19.15 19.83 -4.59
CA HIS A 201 18.62 19.75 -3.23
C HIS A 201 17.12 20.11 -3.17
N LYS A 202 16.72 21.15 -3.91
CA LYS A 202 15.33 21.62 -4.02
C LYS A 202 14.41 20.60 -4.70
N ILE A 203 14.91 19.90 -5.72
CA ILE A 203 14.12 18.87 -6.44
C ILE A 203 13.93 17.64 -5.54
N ILE A 204 15.01 17.16 -4.92
CA ILE A 204 15.00 15.97 -4.06
C ILE A 204 14.09 16.15 -2.83
N HIS A 205 14.03 17.36 -2.26
CA HIS A 205 13.21 17.63 -1.07
C HIS A 205 11.89 18.35 -1.39
N SER A 206 11.46 18.37 -2.66
CA SER A 206 10.29 19.13 -3.11
C SER A 206 8.97 18.79 -2.38
N GLU A 207 8.81 17.57 -1.87
CA GLU A 207 7.66 17.19 -1.01
C GLU A 207 7.68 17.90 0.36
N ASP A 208 8.85 18.07 0.97
CA ASP A 208 8.97 18.74 2.26
C ASP A 208 8.82 20.28 2.12
N ILE A 209 9.15 20.86 0.95
CA ILE A 209 8.96 22.29 0.61
C ILE A 209 7.51 22.75 0.79
N ASN A 210 6.56 21.90 0.40
CA ASN A 210 5.13 22.18 0.53
C ASN A 210 4.65 22.14 1.99
N LYS A 211 5.41 21.51 2.89
CA LYS A 211 5.07 21.38 4.32
C LYS A 211 5.61 22.53 5.18
N HIS A 212 6.67 23.21 4.74
CA HIS A 212 7.33 24.31 5.45
C HIS A 212 7.13 25.70 4.80
N ASN A 213 6.01 25.93 4.08
CA ASN A 213 5.68 27.22 3.45
C ASN A 213 6.83 27.81 2.62
N GLY A 214 7.55 26.97 1.86
CA GLY A 214 8.57 27.43 0.92
C GLY A 214 9.86 27.98 1.51
N LYS A 215 10.08 27.92 2.84
CA LYS A 215 11.33 28.38 3.47
C LYS A 215 12.29 27.23 3.71
N TYR A 216 13.11 26.95 2.69
CA TYR A 216 14.28 26.07 2.82
C TYR A 216 15.52 26.95 2.83
N ASP A 217 16.14 27.05 4.00
CA ASP A 217 17.45 27.69 4.15
C ASP A 217 18.53 26.71 3.70
N TYR A 218 19.00 26.86 2.48
CA TYR A 218 20.19 26.16 2.02
C TYR A 218 21.41 26.89 2.57
N HIS A 219 21.99 26.35 3.64
CA HIS A 219 23.24 26.87 4.18
C HIS A 219 24.42 26.36 3.35
N PHE A 220 25.02 27.25 2.57
CA PHE A 220 26.34 26.98 2.00
C PHE A 220 27.34 26.78 3.14
N SER A 221 28.14 25.71 3.06
CA SER A 221 29.23 25.50 4.01
C SER A 221 30.24 26.63 3.85
N GLU A 222 30.28 27.51 4.85
CA GLU A 222 31.18 28.68 4.91
C GLU A 222 32.65 28.23 4.80
N ASN A 223 32.96 27.06 5.35
CA ASN A 223 34.28 26.43 5.32
C ASN A 223 34.77 26.07 3.90
N VAL A 224 33.88 25.91 2.92
CA VAL A 224 34.23 25.60 1.52
C VAL A 224 34.13 26.83 0.64
N THR A 225 33.14 27.69 0.90
CA THR A 225 32.87 28.89 0.09
C THR A 225 33.93 29.96 0.30
N ALA A 226 34.31 30.22 1.55
CA ALA A 226 35.29 31.24 1.91
C ALA A 226 36.67 31.05 1.25
N PRO A 227 37.31 29.86 1.27
CA PRO A 227 38.64 29.69 0.66
C PRO A 227 38.63 29.84 -0.87
N ILE A 228 37.56 29.40 -1.55
CA ILE A 228 37.47 29.46 -3.02
C ILE A 228 37.33 30.92 -3.49
N VAL A 229 36.48 31.71 -2.83
CA VAL A 229 36.30 33.13 -3.15
C VAL A 229 37.56 33.92 -2.82
N LEU A 230 38.21 33.65 -1.68
CA LEU A 230 39.48 34.27 -1.31
C LEU A 230 40.59 33.98 -2.33
N PHE A 231 40.72 32.73 -2.76
CA PHE A 231 41.72 32.33 -3.75
C PHE A 231 41.49 32.99 -5.10
N SER A 232 40.23 33.12 -5.55
CA SER A 232 39.92 33.85 -6.77
C SER A 232 40.26 35.35 -6.67
N LEU A 233 39.90 36.00 -5.55
CA LEU A 233 40.24 37.40 -5.32
C LEU A 233 41.75 37.63 -5.34
N LEU A 234 42.53 36.72 -4.74
CA LEU A 234 44.00 36.78 -4.79
C LEU A 234 44.53 36.69 -6.23
N LEU A 235 43.98 35.80 -7.06
CA LEU A 235 44.38 35.69 -8.47
C LEU A 235 44.08 36.96 -9.27
N ILE A 236 42.92 37.59 -9.03
CA ILE A 236 42.53 38.84 -9.70
C ILE A 236 43.45 39.99 -9.27
N ILE A 237 43.71 40.13 -7.97
CA ILE A 237 44.60 41.16 -7.42
C ILE A 237 46.03 40.96 -7.96
N PHE A 238 46.53 39.73 -7.96
CA PHE A 238 47.86 39.41 -8.49
C PHE A 238 47.99 39.72 -9.98
N GLY A 239 46.97 39.38 -10.78
CA GLY A 239 46.91 39.74 -12.19
C GLY A 239 46.89 41.26 -12.42
N PHE A 240 46.16 42.02 -11.60
CA PHE A 240 46.11 43.48 -11.68
C PHE A 240 47.45 44.13 -11.31
N VAL A 241 48.14 43.62 -10.28
CA VAL A 241 49.48 44.09 -9.89
C VAL A 241 50.50 43.87 -11.01
N ILE A 242 50.47 42.71 -11.67
CA ILE A 242 51.36 42.41 -12.81
C ILE A 242 51.15 43.39 -13.97
N ILE A 243 49.90 43.77 -14.26
CA ILE A 243 49.58 44.75 -15.31
C ILE A 243 50.02 46.17 -14.92
N THR A 244 49.97 46.52 -13.63
CA THR A 244 50.26 47.89 -13.17
C THR A 244 51.76 48.14 -12.97
N VAL A 245 52.51 47.11 -12.61
CA VAL A 245 53.96 47.19 -12.33
C VAL A 245 54.80 47.13 -13.61
N ASN A 246 54.20 46.73 -14.74
CA ASN A 246 54.87 46.50 -16.01
C ASN A 246 54.28 47.33 -17.15
#